data_AF-A0A1D6E6S0-F1
#
_entry.id   AF-A0A1D6E6S0-F1
#
_cell.length_a   1.000
_cell.length_b   1.000
_cell.length_c   1.000
_cell.angle_alpha   90.00
_cell.angle_beta   90.00
_cell.angle_gamma   90.00
#
_symmetry.space_group_name_H-M   'P 1'
#
loop_
_entity.id
_entity.type
_entity.pdbx_description
1 polymer ?
#
loop_
_entity_poly.entity_id
_entity_poly.type
_entity_poly.pdbx_seq_one_letter_code
_entity_poly.pdbx_strand_id
1 'polypeptide(L)'
;MVASADMNHINKLLDRVDSLVKEPDLKDIRITFEEFKAFADLRRRLEPLSMAIFAYGKLNGLLTKEDLKRAAQHVCGVDLTDRVVDIIFHVFDTNQDGNLSPEEFLRALQRRETDIREPTIPGPLGFLSCWFSGRKCSSLKHVVI
;
A
#
# COMPACT_ATOMS: atom_id res chain seq x y z
N MET A 1 5.10 -15.48 -6.97
CA MET A 1 4.72 -14.56 -5.88
C MET A 1 3.51 -13.70 -6.26
N VAL A 2 2.43 -14.33 -6.76
CA VAL A 2 1.27 -13.64 -7.38
C VAL A 2 -0.03 -13.85 -6.60
N ALA A 3 -0.09 -14.82 -5.69
CA ALA A 3 -1.33 -15.29 -5.08
C ALA A 3 -1.98 -14.33 -4.04
N SER A 4 -1.68 -13.02 -4.03
CA SER A 4 -2.05 -12.13 -2.92
C SER A 4 -2.94 -10.93 -3.28
N ALA A 5 -3.31 -10.68 -4.54
CA ALA A 5 -4.15 -9.53 -4.89
C ALA A 5 -5.64 -9.87 -5.03
N ASP A 6 -6.53 -8.93 -4.70
CA ASP A 6 -7.97 -8.97 -5.00
C ASP A 6 -8.25 -9.45 -6.44
N MET A 7 -9.09 -10.49 -6.61
CA MET A 7 -9.27 -11.18 -7.90
C MET A 7 -9.88 -10.31 -9.00
N ASN A 8 -10.54 -9.20 -8.66
CA ASN A 8 -11.08 -8.27 -9.66
C ASN A 8 -9.99 -7.39 -10.32
N HIS A 9 -8.81 -7.29 -9.70
CA HIS A 9 -7.72 -6.44 -10.17
C HIS A 9 -6.36 -7.15 -10.24
N ILE A 10 -6.31 -8.43 -9.89
CA ILE A 10 -5.10 -9.26 -9.98
C ILE A 10 -4.55 -9.30 -11.41
N ASN A 11 -5.43 -9.30 -12.42
CA ASN A 11 -5.03 -9.28 -13.83
C ASN A 11 -4.28 -7.99 -14.15
N LYS A 12 -4.72 -6.83 -13.64
CA LYS A 12 -4.02 -5.56 -13.86
C LYS A 12 -2.64 -5.56 -13.22
N LEU A 13 -2.49 -6.12 -12.02
CA LEU A 13 -1.19 -6.23 -11.36
C LEU A 13 -0.29 -7.26 -12.05
N LEU A 14 -0.86 -8.34 -12.57
CA LEU A 14 -0.14 -9.31 -13.40
C LEU A 14 0.37 -8.67 -14.69
N ASP A 15 -0.46 -7.88 -15.36
CA ASP A 15 -0.07 -7.13 -16.55
C ASP A 15 1.08 -6.14 -16.25
N ARG A 16 1.07 -5.51 -15.05
CA ARG A 16 2.17 -4.64 -14.60
C ARG A 16 3.45 -5.41 -14.28
N VAL A 17 3.34 -6.61 -13.70
CA VAL A 17 4.50 -7.49 -13.49
C VAL A 17 5.07 -7.96 -14.84
N ASP A 18 4.21 -8.36 -15.78
CA ASP A 18 4.64 -8.75 -17.11
C ASP A 18 5.22 -7.58 -17.91
N SER A 19 4.86 -6.34 -17.59
CA SER A 19 5.48 -5.17 -18.21
C SER A 19 6.85 -4.81 -17.66
N LEU A 20 7.27 -5.36 -16.50
CA LEU A 20 8.62 -5.13 -15.95
C LEU A 20 9.72 -5.54 -16.92
N VAL A 21 9.51 -6.59 -17.72
CA VAL A 21 10.51 -7.06 -18.70
C VAL A 21 10.72 -6.08 -19.86
N LYS A 22 9.81 -5.12 -20.02
CA LYS A 22 9.88 -4.07 -21.04
C LYS A 22 10.59 -2.83 -20.53
N GLU A 23 10.67 -2.64 -19.21
CA GLU A 23 11.37 -1.53 -18.59
C GLU A 23 12.88 -1.82 -18.55
N PRO A 24 13.71 -1.04 -19.26
CA PRO A 24 15.15 -1.30 -19.36
C PRO A 24 15.84 -1.39 -17.99
N ASP A 25 15.43 -0.52 -17.07
CA ASP A 25 16.00 -0.41 -15.73
C ASP A 25 15.52 -1.51 -14.78
N LEU A 26 14.41 -2.18 -15.10
CA LEU A 26 13.79 -3.19 -14.23
C LEU A 26 13.89 -4.63 -14.74
N LYS A 27 14.15 -4.82 -16.04
CA LYS A 27 14.11 -6.12 -16.73
C LYS A 27 15.01 -7.18 -16.10
N ASP A 28 16.22 -6.81 -15.68
CA ASP A 28 17.22 -7.74 -15.15
C ASP A 28 17.33 -7.69 -13.61
N ILE A 29 16.37 -7.04 -12.94
CA ILE A 29 16.34 -6.97 -11.48
C ILE A 29 16.05 -8.36 -10.89
N ARG A 30 16.86 -8.72 -9.89
CA ARG A 30 16.72 -9.96 -9.11
C ARG A 30 16.59 -9.69 -7.63
N ILE A 31 15.40 -9.84 -7.05
CA ILE A 31 15.19 -9.67 -5.61
C ILE A 31 15.94 -10.76 -4.82
N THR A 32 16.74 -10.35 -3.84
CA THR A 32 17.39 -11.27 -2.89
C THR A 32 16.40 -11.76 -1.84
N PHE A 33 16.74 -12.86 -1.16
CA PHE A 33 15.88 -13.35 -0.07
C PHE A 33 15.67 -12.31 1.04
N GLU A 34 16.68 -11.51 1.36
CA GLU A 34 16.58 -10.51 2.42
C GLU A 34 15.73 -9.31 2.04
N GLU A 35 15.78 -8.87 0.78
CA GLU A 35 14.84 -7.87 0.27
C GLU A 35 13.40 -8.39 0.27
N PHE A 36 13.19 -9.65 -0.11
CA PHE A 36 11.88 -10.28 -0.05
C PHE A 36 11.37 -10.37 1.40
N LYS A 37 12.23 -10.79 2.32
CA LYS A 37 11.92 -10.87 3.76
C LYS A 37 11.60 -9.48 4.32
N ALA A 38 12.39 -8.47 4.00
CA ALA A 38 12.18 -7.09 4.42
C ALA A 38 10.80 -6.59 3.99
N PHE A 39 10.43 -6.79 2.72
CA PHE A 39 9.09 -6.45 2.23
C PHE A 39 7.97 -7.24 2.95
N ALA A 40 8.18 -8.54 3.21
CA ALA A 40 7.23 -9.34 3.96
C ALA A 40 7.05 -8.86 5.41
N ASP A 41 8.14 -8.43 6.07
CA ASP A 41 8.13 -7.84 7.41
C ASP A 41 7.43 -6.48 7.42
N LEU A 42 7.63 -5.66 6.39
CA LEU A 42 6.90 -4.40 6.21
C LEU A 42 5.38 -4.65 6.12
N ARG A 43 4.95 -5.64 5.33
CA ARG A 43 3.53 -6.02 5.22
C ARG A 43 2.93 -6.44 6.56
N ARG A 44 3.74 -6.97 7.48
CA ARG A 44 3.27 -7.31 8.83
C ARG A 44 2.92 -6.08 9.66
N ARG A 45 3.57 -4.95 9.40
CA ARG A 45 3.42 -3.66 10.11
C ARG A 45 2.54 -2.64 9.36
N LEU A 46 1.48 -3.12 8.69
CA LEU A 46 0.65 -2.27 7.84
C LEU A 46 -0.07 -1.13 8.58
N GLU A 47 -0.57 -1.37 9.78
CA GLU A 47 -1.27 -0.36 10.58
C GLU A 47 -0.38 0.87 10.85
N PRO A 48 0.78 0.74 11.53
CA PRO A 48 1.65 1.89 11.77
C PRO A 48 2.22 2.49 10.47
N LEU A 49 2.46 1.67 9.45
CA LEU A 49 2.90 2.15 8.13
C LEU A 49 1.84 3.07 7.49
N SER A 50 0.57 2.65 7.51
CA SER A 50 -0.54 3.41 6.93
C SER A 50 -0.72 4.75 7.64
N MET A 51 -0.68 4.76 8.97
CA MET A 51 -0.74 5.99 9.76
C MET A 51 0.39 6.96 9.42
N ALA A 52 1.62 6.45 9.30
CA ALA A 52 2.78 7.28 8.95
C ALA A 52 2.62 7.91 7.57
N ILE A 53 2.19 7.11 6.60
CA ILE A 53 1.96 7.54 5.23
C ILE A 53 0.85 8.59 5.16
N PHE A 54 -0.25 8.42 5.89
CA PHE A 54 -1.30 9.44 5.96
C PHE A 54 -0.84 10.74 6.64
N ALA A 55 0.07 10.64 7.62
CA ALA A 55 0.67 11.82 8.24
C ALA A 55 1.60 12.57 7.26
N TYR A 56 2.39 11.84 6.46
CA TYR A 56 3.32 12.43 5.48
C TYR A 56 2.62 12.93 4.22
N GLY A 57 1.61 12.21 3.71
CA GLY A 57 0.85 12.54 2.49
C GLY A 57 -0.06 13.76 2.62
N LYS A 58 -0.03 14.48 3.74
CA LYS A 58 -0.94 15.59 4.05
C LYS A 58 -0.78 16.83 3.18
N LEU A 59 0.22 16.89 2.30
CA LEU A 59 0.43 18.02 1.39
C LEU A 59 -0.25 17.84 0.03
N ASN A 60 -0.27 16.64 -0.56
CA ASN A 60 -0.85 16.39 -1.90
C ASN A 60 -1.76 15.15 -1.98
N GLY A 61 -1.91 14.37 -0.90
CA GLY A 61 -2.72 13.15 -0.89
C GLY A 61 -2.11 11.95 -1.64
N LEU A 62 -0.90 12.09 -2.18
CA LEU A 62 -0.17 11.05 -2.91
C LEU A 62 1.07 10.61 -2.13
N LEU A 63 1.39 9.32 -2.19
CA LEU A 63 2.57 8.73 -1.58
C LEU A 63 3.73 8.67 -2.58
N THR A 64 4.86 9.30 -2.25
CA THR A 64 6.10 9.23 -3.03
C THR A 64 6.98 8.05 -2.61
N LYS A 65 7.98 7.70 -3.43
CA LYS A 65 8.96 6.65 -3.13
C LYS A 65 9.74 6.95 -1.85
N GLU A 66 10.13 8.21 -1.66
CA GLU A 66 10.85 8.72 -0.51
C GLU A 66 10.03 8.62 0.77
N ASP A 67 8.73 8.92 0.69
CA ASP A 67 7.81 8.81 1.82
C ASP A 67 7.65 7.35 2.25
N LEU A 68 7.52 6.43 1.28
CA LEU A 68 7.45 4.99 1.58
C LEU A 68 8.74 4.50 2.26
N LYS A 69 9.91 4.87 1.73
CA LYS A 69 11.21 4.52 2.34
C LYS A 69 11.31 5.06 3.76
N ARG A 70 10.96 6.33 3.96
CA ARG A 70 11.04 6.99 5.26
C ARG A 70 10.12 6.32 6.27
N ALA A 71 8.86 6.06 5.89
CA ALA A 71 7.90 5.40 6.76
C ALA A 71 8.29 3.95 7.08
N ALA A 72 8.79 3.21 6.09
CA ALA A 72 9.28 1.85 6.29
C ALA A 72 10.44 1.82 7.29
N GLN A 73 11.42 2.72 7.15
CA GLN A 73 12.59 2.75 8.02
C GLN A 73 12.26 3.28 9.43
N HIS A 74 11.63 4.45 9.54
CA HIS A 74 11.51 5.15 10.81
C HIS A 74 10.35 4.66 11.66
N VAL A 75 9.26 4.20 11.04
CA VAL A 75 8.06 3.74 11.75
C VAL A 75 8.02 2.23 11.82
N CYS A 76 8.40 1.58 10.72
CA CYS A 76 8.34 0.14 10.59
C CYS A 76 9.71 -0.52 10.68
N GLY A 77 10.79 0.15 11.09
CA GLY A 77 12.11 -0.45 11.30
C GLY A 77 12.56 -1.41 10.20
N VAL A 78 12.17 -1.16 8.95
CA VAL A 78 12.47 -1.99 7.77
C VAL A 78 13.16 -1.11 6.74
N ASP A 79 14.36 -1.49 6.37
CA ASP A 79 15.07 -0.84 5.27
C ASP A 79 14.67 -1.49 3.94
N LEU A 80 14.05 -0.69 3.07
CA LEU A 80 13.78 -1.09 1.68
C LEU A 80 14.88 -0.53 0.77
N THR A 81 15.39 -1.38 -0.13
CA THR A 81 16.29 -0.93 -1.20
C THR A 81 15.51 -0.13 -2.25
N ASP A 82 16.18 0.80 -2.93
CA ASP A 82 15.56 1.59 -4.01
C ASP A 82 14.89 0.70 -5.05
N ARG A 83 15.57 -0.39 -5.38
CA ARG A 83 15.11 -1.41 -6.32
C ARG A 83 13.79 -2.07 -5.91
N VAL A 84 13.59 -2.36 -4.62
CA VAL A 84 12.33 -2.91 -4.12
C VAL A 84 11.24 -1.85 -4.18
N VAL A 85 11.56 -0.60 -3.87
CA VAL A 85 10.63 0.53 -3.93
C VAL A 85 10.19 0.78 -5.38
N ASP A 86 11.11 0.71 -6.33
CA ASP A 86 10.82 0.85 -7.76
C ASP A 86 9.85 -0.24 -8.23
N ILE A 87 10.06 -1.49 -7.83
CA ILE A 87 9.14 -2.59 -8.15
C ILE A 87 7.77 -2.37 -7.52
N ILE A 88 7.71 -1.94 -6.25
CA ILE A 88 6.45 -1.66 -5.57
C ILE A 88 5.67 -0.58 -6.34
N PHE A 89 6.32 0.54 -6.66
CA PHE A 89 5.67 1.63 -7.39
C PHE A 89 5.27 1.17 -8.79
N HIS A 90 6.15 0.47 -9.53
CA HIS A 90 5.79 -0.04 -10.86
C HIS A 90 4.56 -0.95 -10.82
N VAL A 91 4.52 -1.91 -9.89
CA VAL A 91 3.43 -2.89 -9.84
C VAL A 91 2.12 -2.26 -9.38
N PHE A 92 2.16 -1.36 -8.39
CA PHE A 92 0.96 -0.86 -7.73
C PHE A 92 0.48 0.52 -8.18
N ASP A 93 1.32 1.30 -8.87
CA ASP A 93 0.89 2.52 -9.58
C ASP A 93 0.15 2.09 -10.84
N THR A 94 -1.17 2.07 -10.74
CA THR A 94 -2.01 1.52 -11.79
C THR A 94 -2.50 2.58 -12.77
N ASN A 95 -2.45 3.85 -12.38
CA ASN A 95 -2.77 5.00 -13.23
C ASN A 95 -1.51 5.59 -13.91
N GLN A 96 -0.32 5.17 -13.49
CA GLN A 96 0.99 5.55 -14.03
C GLN A 96 1.32 7.04 -13.82
N ASP A 97 0.89 7.62 -12.70
CA ASP A 97 1.21 9.01 -12.34
C ASP A 97 2.53 9.17 -11.59
N GLY A 98 3.23 8.07 -11.32
CA GLY A 98 4.51 8.01 -10.62
C GLY A 98 4.40 8.00 -9.10
N ASN A 99 3.18 8.07 -8.56
CA ASN A 99 2.90 8.04 -7.13
C ASN A 99 1.92 6.90 -6.79
N LEU A 100 1.71 6.66 -5.50
CA LEU A 100 0.64 5.78 -5.05
C LEU A 100 -0.46 6.61 -4.38
N SER A 101 -1.67 6.51 -4.92
CA SER A 101 -2.86 6.95 -4.18
C SER A 101 -3.08 6.11 -2.92
N PRO A 102 -3.81 6.60 -1.90
CA PRO A 102 -4.16 5.81 -0.72
C PRO A 102 -4.84 4.48 -1.09
N GLU A 103 -5.69 4.48 -2.12
CA GLU A 103 -6.39 3.31 -2.63
C GLU A 103 -5.42 2.29 -3.24
N GLU A 104 -4.47 2.73 -4.08
CA GLU A 104 -3.44 1.86 -4.68
C GLU A 104 -2.51 1.29 -3.63
N PHE A 105 -2.10 2.11 -2.66
CA PHE A 105 -1.24 1.71 -1.55
C PHE A 105 -1.92 0.68 -0.64
N LEU A 106 -3.17 0.92 -0.23
CA LEU A 106 -3.91 -0.01 0.63
C LEU A 106 -4.15 -1.33 -0.11
N ARG A 107 -4.50 -1.27 -1.40
CA ARG A 107 -4.63 -2.47 -2.24
C ARG A 107 -3.32 -3.25 -2.35
N ALA A 108 -2.18 -2.57 -2.37
CA ALA A 108 -0.86 -3.19 -2.46
C ALA A 108 -0.50 -4.03 -1.23
N LEU A 109 -0.90 -3.57 -0.05
CA LEU A 109 -0.37 -4.08 1.21
C LEU A 109 -1.41 -4.74 2.13
N GLN A 110 -2.71 -4.56 1.88
CA GLN A 110 -3.75 -5.22 2.66
C GLN A 110 -3.63 -6.74 2.59
N ARG A 111 -3.72 -7.37 3.77
CA ARG A 111 -3.73 -8.82 3.92
C ARG A 111 -5.04 -9.39 3.37
N ARG A 112 -4.97 -10.44 2.54
CA ARG A 112 -6.11 -11.34 2.26
C ARG A 112 -6.67 -12.06 3.50
N GLU A 113 -5.98 -12.02 4.63
CA GLU A 113 -6.34 -12.81 5.82
C GLU A 113 -7.65 -12.37 6.49
N THR A 114 -8.16 -11.18 6.14
CA THR A 114 -9.50 -10.72 6.53
C THR A 114 -10.65 -11.50 5.90
N ASP A 115 -10.40 -12.33 4.86
CA ASP A 115 -11.42 -13.20 4.25
C ASP A 115 -11.51 -14.60 4.89
N ILE A 116 -10.60 -14.98 5.81
CA ILE A 116 -10.56 -16.35 6.35
C ILE A 116 -11.03 -16.42 7.82
N ARG A 117 -11.24 -15.29 8.51
CA ARG A 117 -11.73 -15.27 9.91
C ARG A 117 -12.65 -14.07 10.19
N GLU A 118 -13.97 -14.29 10.25
CA GLU A 118 -14.99 -13.39 10.86
C GLU A 118 -14.63 -13.06 12.35
N PRO A 119 -15.29 -12.14 13.11
CA PRO A 119 -16.43 -11.24 12.88
C PRO A 119 -16.16 -9.75 13.26
N THR A 120 -17.14 -8.87 13.01
CA THR A 120 -17.15 -7.42 13.32
C THR A 120 -16.87 -7.11 14.80
N ILE A 121 -15.75 -6.43 15.11
CA ILE A 121 -15.43 -5.93 16.46
C ILE A 121 -15.71 -4.41 16.52
N PRO A 122 -16.67 -3.93 17.34
CA PRO A 122 -16.92 -2.50 17.52
C PRO A 122 -15.94 -1.95 18.56
N GLY A 123 -14.88 -1.31 18.06
CA GLY A 123 -13.91 -0.57 18.86
C GLY A 123 -13.32 0.57 18.03
N PRO A 124 -12.42 1.40 18.58
CA PRO A 124 -11.84 2.56 17.89
C PRO A 124 -11.07 2.20 16.59
N LEU A 125 -10.84 0.91 16.33
CA LEU A 125 -10.33 0.36 15.05
C LEU A 125 -11.39 0.30 13.93
N GLY A 126 -12.68 0.53 14.23
CA GLY A 126 -13.76 0.66 13.25
C GLY A 126 -13.63 1.88 12.33
N PHE A 127 -12.69 2.78 12.63
CA PHE A 127 -12.33 3.89 11.75
C PHE A 127 -11.83 3.42 10.38
N LEU A 128 -11.16 2.26 10.31
CA LEU A 128 -10.70 1.71 9.05
C LEU A 128 -11.83 1.07 8.24
N SER A 129 -12.87 0.51 8.87
CA SER A 129 -13.98 -0.12 8.14
C SER A 129 -14.93 0.89 7.50
N CYS A 130 -15.11 2.07 8.11
CA CYS A 130 -15.99 3.11 7.59
C CYS A 130 -15.45 3.76 6.29
N TRP A 131 -14.13 3.82 6.11
CA TRP A 131 -13.55 4.39 4.88
C TRP A 131 -13.66 3.49 3.65
N PHE A 132 -13.84 2.17 3.80
CA PHE A 132 -14.00 1.25 2.67
C PHE A 132 -15.45 1.12 2.15
N SER A 133 -16.41 1.82 2.74
CA SER A 133 -17.80 1.84 2.26
C SER A 133 -18.17 3.22 1.74
N GLY A 134 -17.85 3.48 0.47
CA GLY A 134 -18.35 4.65 -0.24
C GLY A 134 -19.87 4.63 -0.34
N ARG A 135 -20.56 5.37 0.54
CA ARG A 135 -21.89 5.94 0.30
C ARG A 135 -22.02 7.33 0.94
N LYS A 136 -22.43 8.28 0.09
CA LYS A 136 -22.85 9.65 0.40
C LYS A 136 -23.69 9.74 1.68
N CYS A 137 -23.41 10.69 2.57
CA CYS A 137 -24.47 11.57 3.10
C CYS A 137 -23.92 12.82 3.79
N SER A 138 -24.70 13.88 3.63
CA SER A 138 -24.51 15.29 3.95
C SER A 138 -24.63 15.67 5.44
N SER A 139 -23.89 16.72 5.81
CA SER A 139 -24.18 17.72 6.86
C SER A 139 -24.21 17.30 8.33
N LEU A 140 -23.44 18.01 9.17
CA LEU A 140 -23.76 18.51 10.53
C LEU A 140 -22.46 19.09 11.13
N LYS A 141 -22.19 20.39 10.96
CA LYS A 141 -22.48 21.51 11.88
C LYS A 141 -22.00 21.31 13.34
N HIS A 142 -21.09 22.22 13.70
CA HIS A 142 -20.72 22.76 15.02
C HIS A 142 -20.09 21.83 16.07
N VAL A 143 -18.83 22.12 16.40
CA VAL A 143 -18.38 22.23 17.79
C VAL A 143 -17.55 23.51 17.93
N VAL A 144 -17.99 24.35 18.86
CA VAL A 144 -17.37 25.60 19.32
C VAL A 144 -16.26 25.24 20.32
N ILE A 145 -15.18 26.04 20.32
CA ILE A 145 -14.04 25.96 21.25
C ILE A 145 -14.49 26.28 22.68
#